data_AF-A0A661C613-F1
#
_entry.id   AF-A0A661C613-F1
#
_cell.length_a   1.000
_cell.length_b   1.000
_cell.length_c   1.000
_cell.angle_alpha   90.00
_cell.angle_beta   90.00
_cell.angle_gamma   90.00
#
_symmetry.space_group_name_H-M   'P 1'
#
loop_
_entity.id
_entity.type
_entity.pdbx_description
1 polymer ?
#
loop_
_entity_poly.entity_id
_entity_poly.type
_entity_poly.pdbx_seq_one_letter_code
_entity_poly.pdbx_strand_id
1 'polypeptide(L)'
;MEQESTLREKISHTLEHKDVQQCLDPGLIGYEQRKNTVFVHPGWIFIINWGGGRARDAGLLLVRDGFAGSILEVRSRETAEIYERMINDSGSRYLGLHYSMGGSPKVLQAALDAAVDASELLNNHIIYSPILIEPHNFSSLPEFIELDNPHLGNIIVVVSGDNSFLRPNINGASDEILRHPKLNFLYAEDFGLDWGHFSFLSDIRNSEIETGIKHDRAIEIFHALATLLQANIKTNDIKILLAHLKVKYAFEDGRDIQRAWIQLGIVEWDQLSYLCKWEDER
;
A
#
# COMPACT_ATOMS: atom_id res chain seq x y z
N MET A 1 -12.27 -1.46 34.25
CA MET A 1 -11.29 -0.38 34.57
C MET A 1 -9.88 -0.92 34.73
N GLU A 2 -9.58 -1.80 35.69
CA GLU A 2 -8.19 -2.28 35.94
C GLU A 2 -7.60 -3.14 34.79
N GLN A 3 -8.44 -3.96 34.14
CA GLN A 3 -8.04 -4.75 32.96
C GLN A 3 -7.83 -3.90 31.69
N GLU A 4 -8.57 -2.79 31.56
CA GLU A 4 -8.47 -1.88 30.42
C GLU A 4 -7.21 -1.02 30.52
N SER A 5 -6.81 -0.59 31.73
CA SER A 5 -5.54 0.11 31.93
C SER A 5 -4.35 -0.79 31.65
N THR A 6 -4.42 -2.07 32.04
CA THR A 6 -3.37 -3.07 31.77
C THR A 6 -3.22 -3.36 30.27
N LEU A 7 -4.32 -3.46 29.52
CA LEU A 7 -4.29 -3.64 28.07
C LEU A 7 -3.72 -2.40 27.37
N ARG A 8 -4.12 -1.20 27.80
CA ARG A 8 -3.59 0.06 27.26
C ARG A 8 -2.09 0.23 27.50
N GLU A 9 -1.60 -0.11 28.70
CA GLU A 9 -0.16 -0.09 29.01
C GLU A 9 0.64 -1.09 28.15
N LYS A 10 0.10 -2.30 27.95
CA LYS A 10 0.74 -3.32 27.09
C LYS A 10 0.77 -2.92 25.63
N ILE A 11 -0.33 -2.35 25.10
CA ILE A 11 -0.37 -1.82 23.74
C ILE A 11 0.66 -0.69 23.60
N SER A 12 0.73 0.24 24.56
CA SER A 12 1.73 1.31 24.56
C SER A 12 3.16 0.76 24.49
N HIS A 13 3.49 -0.25 25.30
CA HIS A 13 4.82 -0.86 25.30
C HIS A 13 5.15 -1.60 24.00
N THR A 14 4.18 -2.27 23.36
CA THR A 14 4.36 -2.92 22.06
C THR A 14 4.50 -1.91 20.92
N LEU A 15 3.78 -0.78 20.99
CA LEU A 15 3.91 0.30 19.99
C LEU A 15 5.28 1.02 20.08
N GLU A 16 5.94 0.97 21.24
CA GLU A 16 7.29 1.49 21.45
C GLU A 16 8.41 0.52 21.01
N HIS A 17 8.09 -0.70 20.57
CA HIS A 17 9.10 -1.64 20.10
C HIS A 17 9.81 -1.13 18.83
N LYS A 18 11.15 -1.11 18.90
CA LYS A 18 12.06 -0.68 17.81
C LYS A 18 11.84 -1.41 16.49
N ASP A 19 11.23 -2.59 16.51
CA ASP A 19 11.04 -3.45 15.35
C ASP A 19 10.05 -2.87 14.32
N VAL A 20 9.04 -2.12 14.78
CA VAL A 20 8.09 -1.44 13.87
C VAL A 20 8.72 -0.21 13.22
N GLN A 21 9.49 0.58 13.98
CA GLN A 21 10.22 1.72 13.43
C GLN A 21 11.31 1.31 12.44
N GLN A 22 11.97 0.17 12.66
CA GLN A 22 12.92 -0.37 11.68
C GLN A 22 12.23 -0.67 10.34
N CYS A 23 11.03 -1.26 10.35
CA CYS A 23 10.27 -1.54 9.12
C CYS A 23 9.83 -0.29 8.32
N LEU A 24 10.01 0.90 8.88
CA LEU A 24 9.72 2.19 8.22
C LEU A 24 11.00 2.92 7.77
N ASP A 25 12.17 2.36 8.03
CA ASP A 25 13.46 2.95 7.67
C ASP A 25 13.78 2.68 6.18
N PRO A 26 13.87 3.72 5.33
CA PRO A 26 14.38 3.57 3.96
C PRO A 26 15.77 2.94 3.92
N GLY A 27 16.51 3.02 5.04
CA GLY A 27 17.70 2.26 5.41
C GLY A 27 17.65 0.78 5.04
N LEU A 28 16.49 0.14 5.20
CA LEU A 28 16.27 -1.28 4.91
C LEU A 28 16.12 -1.60 3.42
N ILE A 29 15.88 -0.59 2.58
CA ILE A 29 15.78 -0.76 1.13
C ILE A 29 17.20 -0.93 0.60
N GLY A 30 17.45 -2.08 -0.03
CA GLY A 30 18.75 -2.39 -0.61
C GLY A 30 19.20 -1.34 -1.63
N TYR A 31 20.52 -1.17 -1.75
CA TYR A 31 21.13 -0.13 -2.58
C TYR A 31 20.65 -0.16 -4.04
N GLU A 32 20.42 -1.35 -4.60
CA GLU A 32 19.89 -1.50 -5.95
C GLU A 32 18.43 -1.05 -6.05
N GLN A 33 17.60 -1.35 -5.05
CA GLN A 33 16.19 -0.93 -5.03
C GLN A 33 16.04 0.60 -4.98
N ARG A 34 16.94 1.29 -4.28
CA ARG A 34 16.95 2.77 -4.22
C ARG A 34 17.31 3.44 -5.54
N LYS A 35 17.78 2.70 -6.54
CA LYS A 35 18.03 3.21 -7.89
C LYS A 35 16.86 3.00 -8.83
N ASN A 36 15.91 2.14 -8.45
CA ASN A 36 14.82 1.76 -9.33
C ASN A 36 13.90 2.92 -9.61
N THR A 37 13.29 2.88 -10.78
CA THR A 37 12.25 3.81 -11.18
C THR A 37 10.91 3.41 -10.59
N VAL A 38 10.20 4.38 -10.02
CA VAL A 38 8.78 4.22 -9.70
C VAL A 38 7.96 4.57 -10.94
N PHE A 39 7.10 3.65 -11.36
CA PHE A 39 6.20 3.88 -12.48
C PHE A 39 4.91 4.52 -11.97
N VAL A 40 4.62 5.73 -12.43
CA VAL A 40 3.43 6.48 -12.01
C VAL A 40 2.41 6.44 -13.12
N HIS A 41 1.26 5.83 -12.86
CA HIS A 41 0.11 5.73 -13.75
C HIS A 41 -1.01 6.66 -13.28
N PRO A 42 -0.98 7.95 -13.65
CA PRO A 42 -2.04 8.91 -13.33
C PRO A 42 -3.41 8.51 -13.91
N GLY A 43 -4.46 9.03 -13.28
CA GLY A 43 -5.84 8.89 -13.77
C GLY A 43 -6.14 9.90 -14.87
N TRP A 44 -6.22 9.43 -16.12
CA TRP A 44 -6.60 10.25 -17.28
C TRP A 44 -7.97 9.87 -17.80
N ILE A 45 -8.77 10.89 -18.12
CA ILE A 45 -9.96 10.76 -18.98
C ILE A 45 -9.66 11.62 -20.21
N PHE A 46 -9.41 10.98 -21.35
CA PHE A 46 -8.91 11.63 -22.57
C PHE A 46 -7.59 12.41 -22.34
N ILE A 47 -7.52 13.69 -22.73
CA ILE A 47 -6.34 14.58 -22.58
C ILE A 47 -6.35 15.29 -21.21
N ILE A 48 -7.34 15.04 -20.36
CA ILE A 48 -7.49 15.74 -19.07
C ILE A 48 -6.96 14.85 -17.94
N ASN A 49 -5.91 15.32 -17.28
CA ASN A 49 -5.36 14.70 -16.08
C ASN A 49 -6.27 15.02 -14.88
N TRP A 50 -7.14 14.09 -14.50
CA TRP A 50 -8.08 14.25 -13.38
C TRP A 50 -7.37 14.17 -12.02
N GLY A 51 -6.29 13.41 -11.91
CA GLY A 51 -5.46 13.31 -10.70
C GLY A 51 -4.62 14.56 -10.41
N GLY A 52 -4.41 15.41 -11.42
CA GLY A 52 -3.39 16.45 -11.40
C GLY A 52 -1.99 15.86 -11.21
N GLY A 53 -1.04 16.70 -10.79
CA GLY A 53 0.31 16.27 -10.42
C GLY A 53 0.38 15.38 -9.17
N ARG A 54 -0.73 15.04 -8.50
CA ARG A 54 -0.67 14.42 -7.15
C ARG A 54 -0.03 13.02 -7.13
N ALA A 55 -0.38 12.15 -8.08
CA ALA A 55 0.24 10.82 -8.17
C ALA A 55 1.73 10.93 -8.49
N ARG A 56 2.10 11.90 -9.33
CA ARG A 56 3.47 12.26 -9.63
C ARG A 56 4.20 12.81 -8.40
N ASP A 57 3.57 13.69 -7.63
CA ASP A 57 4.14 14.28 -6.42
C ASP A 57 4.38 13.22 -5.34
N ALA A 58 3.47 12.25 -5.20
CA ALA A 58 3.68 11.07 -4.36
C ALA A 58 4.86 10.21 -4.86
N GLY A 59 5.03 10.05 -6.17
CA GLY A 59 6.22 9.41 -6.72
C GLY A 59 7.51 10.20 -6.43
N LEU A 60 7.49 11.52 -6.57
CA LEU A 60 8.63 12.39 -6.27
C LEU A 60 8.99 12.37 -4.78
N LEU A 61 8.00 12.24 -3.90
CA LEU A 61 8.21 12.02 -2.48
C LEU A 61 9.05 10.76 -2.22
N LEU A 62 8.71 9.64 -2.87
CA LEU A 62 9.47 8.40 -2.75
C LEU A 62 10.93 8.56 -3.23
N VAL A 63 11.15 9.33 -4.29
CA VAL A 63 12.51 9.65 -4.74
C VAL A 63 13.25 10.52 -3.72
N ARG A 64 12.60 11.58 -3.22
CA ARG A 64 13.16 12.50 -2.22
C ARG A 64 13.59 11.76 -0.96
N ASP A 65 12.77 10.81 -0.51
CA ASP A 65 12.98 10.09 0.75
C ASP A 65 13.80 8.80 0.58
N GLY A 66 14.35 8.57 -0.62
CA GLY A 66 15.35 7.53 -0.88
C GLY A 66 14.79 6.14 -1.16
N PHE A 67 13.49 6.01 -1.46
CA PHE A 67 12.85 4.77 -1.89
C PHE A 67 13.10 4.45 -3.37
N ALA A 68 13.50 5.44 -4.17
CA ALA A 68 13.64 5.28 -5.61
C ALA A 68 14.66 6.26 -6.19
N GLY A 69 15.24 5.92 -7.33
CA GLY A 69 16.22 6.78 -7.99
C GLY A 69 15.57 7.83 -8.87
N SER A 70 14.37 7.55 -9.36
CA SER A 70 13.62 8.41 -10.27
C SER A 70 12.15 7.98 -10.37
N ILE A 71 11.35 8.77 -11.08
CA ILE A 71 10.01 8.39 -11.51
C ILE A 71 9.92 8.37 -13.03
N LEU A 72 9.04 7.52 -13.55
CA LEU A 72 8.55 7.58 -14.92
C LEU A 72 7.03 7.70 -14.88
N GLU A 73 6.50 8.81 -15.40
CA GLU A 73 5.06 8.96 -15.58
C GLU A 73 4.64 8.26 -16.87
N VAL A 74 3.89 7.17 -16.74
CA VAL A 74 3.44 6.37 -17.87
C VAL A 74 1.98 6.70 -18.14
N ARG A 75 1.74 7.29 -19.32
CA ARG A 75 0.40 7.60 -19.80
C ARG A 75 -0.03 6.40 -20.65
N SER A 76 -1.20 5.82 -20.38
CA SER A 76 -1.79 4.72 -21.16
C SER A 76 -1.30 3.28 -20.82
N ARG A 77 -1.55 2.34 -21.74
CA ARG A 77 -1.17 0.91 -21.70
C ARG A 77 0.17 0.67 -22.41
N GLU A 78 1.00 1.70 -22.51
CA GLU A 78 2.27 1.66 -23.25
C GLU A 78 3.30 0.82 -22.50
N THR A 79 3.43 -0.44 -22.92
CA THR A 79 4.37 -1.42 -22.37
C THR A 79 5.82 -1.05 -22.69
N ALA A 80 6.07 -0.45 -23.85
CA ALA A 80 7.41 -0.20 -24.37
C ALA A 80 8.25 0.71 -23.46
N GLU A 81 7.71 1.83 -22.98
CA GLU A 81 8.45 2.74 -22.11
C GLU A 81 8.80 2.10 -20.75
N ILE A 82 7.89 1.28 -20.22
CA ILE A 82 8.10 0.54 -18.96
C ILE A 82 9.20 -0.49 -19.16
N TYR A 83 9.10 -1.29 -20.22
CA TYR A 83 10.06 -2.32 -20.58
C TYR A 83 11.45 -1.72 -20.79
N GLU A 84 11.57 -0.69 -21.63
CA GLU A 84 12.83 0.00 -21.90
C GLU A 84 13.45 0.55 -20.61
N ARG A 85 12.62 1.04 -19.68
CA ARG A 85 13.14 1.49 -18.40
C ARG A 85 13.65 0.34 -17.54
N MET A 86 12.90 -0.76 -17.44
CA MET A 86 13.27 -1.93 -16.63
C MET A 86 14.54 -2.64 -17.12
N ILE A 87 14.81 -2.64 -18.43
CA ILE A 87 16.04 -3.23 -18.98
C ILE A 87 17.28 -2.35 -18.74
N ASN A 88 17.09 -1.04 -18.58
CA ASN A 88 18.16 -0.07 -18.36
C ASN A 88 18.43 0.19 -16.87
N ASP A 89 17.41 0.04 -16.03
CA ASP A 89 17.54 0.05 -14.58
C ASP A 89 18.19 -1.27 -14.11
N SER A 90 19.05 -1.20 -13.10
CA SER A 90 19.72 -2.39 -12.52
C SER A 90 18.81 -3.17 -11.55
N GLY A 91 17.55 -2.77 -11.46
CA GLY A 91 16.58 -3.23 -10.49
C GLY A 91 15.97 -4.59 -10.77
N SER A 92 15.59 -5.29 -9.72
CA SER A 92 14.75 -6.49 -9.77
C SER A 92 13.36 -6.30 -9.15
N ARG A 93 13.07 -5.11 -8.61
CA ARG A 93 11.83 -4.83 -7.88
C ARG A 93 11.33 -3.43 -8.16
N TYR A 94 10.22 -3.34 -8.87
CA TYR A 94 9.64 -2.08 -9.28
C TYR A 94 8.31 -1.83 -8.58
N LEU A 95 8.07 -0.56 -8.27
CA LEU A 95 6.85 -0.08 -7.64
C LEU A 95 6.00 0.66 -8.69
N GLY A 96 4.72 0.33 -8.74
CA GLY A 96 3.72 1.04 -9.54
C GLY A 96 2.82 1.89 -8.67
N LEU A 97 2.71 3.20 -8.93
CA LEU A 97 1.67 4.04 -8.34
C LEU A 97 0.54 4.23 -9.34
N HIS A 98 -0.56 3.53 -9.15
CA HIS A 98 -1.68 3.54 -10.08
C HIS A 98 -2.87 4.27 -9.50
N TYR A 99 -3.30 5.35 -10.16
CA TYR A 99 -4.41 6.16 -9.68
C TYR A 99 -5.61 6.11 -10.62
N SER A 100 -6.82 5.85 -10.08
CA SER A 100 -8.07 5.91 -10.82
C SER A 100 -8.03 5.10 -12.13
N MET A 101 -8.21 5.72 -13.29
CA MET A 101 -8.11 5.07 -14.61
C MET A 101 -6.73 4.45 -14.89
N GLY A 102 -5.65 5.02 -14.32
CA GLY A 102 -4.32 4.43 -14.36
C GLY A 102 -4.20 3.13 -13.54
N GLY A 103 -5.13 2.89 -12.61
CA GLY A 103 -5.32 1.63 -11.90
C GLY A 103 -6.31 0.67 -12.54
N SER A 104 -6.69 0.88 -13.80
CA SER A 104 -7.49 -0.10 -14.52
C SER A 104 -6.70 -1.41 -14.73
N PRO A 105 -7.37 -2.59 -14.68
CA PRO A 105 -6.71 -3.88 -14.86
C PRO A 105 -5.84 -3.98 -16.13
N LYS A 106 -6.26 -3.33 -17.23
CA LYS A 106 -5.51 -3.33 -18.49
C LYS A 106 -4.20 -2.55 -18.44
N VAL A 107 -4.12 -1.49 -17.64
CA VAL A 107 -2.88 -0.73 -17.44
C VAL A 107 -1.93 -1.51 -16.56
N LEU A 108 -2.46 -2.14 -15.50
CA LEU A 108 -1.66 -3.01 -14.66
C LEU A 108 -1.14 -4.24 -15.43
N GLN A 109 -1.96 -4.86 -16.29
CA GLN A 109 -1.51 -5.96 -17.15
C GLN A 109 -0.35 -5.53 -18.06
N ALA A 110 -0.43 -4.35 -18.69
CA ALA A 110 0.65 -3.83 -19.51
C ALA A 110 1.96 -3.64 -18.73
N ALA A 111 1.89 -3.15 -17.49
CA ALA A 111 3.08 -3.03 -16.64
C ALA A 111 3.65 -4.40 -16.23
N LEU A 112 2.78 -5.39 -16.00
CA LEU A 112 3.18 -6.76 -15.71
C LEU A 112 3.84 -7.44 -16.92
N ASP A 113 3.26 -7.29 -18.11
CA ASP A 113 3.83 -7.81 -19.36
C ASP A 113 5.25 -7.25 -19.58
N ALA A 114 5.44 -5.95 -19.38
CA ALA A 114 6.76 -5.32 -19.48
C ALA A 114 7.77 -5.90 -18.46
N ALA A 115 7.32 -6.24 -17.26
CA ALA A 115 8.16 -6.88 -16.24
C ALA A 115 8.55 -8.32 -16.62
N VAL A 116 7.61 -9.09 -17.20
CA VAL A 116 7.87 -10.44 -17.71
C VAL A 116 8.90 -10.37 -18.84
N ASP A 117 8.67 -9.54 -19.85
CA ASP A 117 9.54 -9.39 -21.01
C ASP A 117 10.95 -8.94 -20.60
N ALA A 118 11.07 -7.96 -19.69
CA ALA A 118 12.35 -7.50 -19.18
C ALA A 118 13.07 -8.60 -18.36
N SER A 119 12.32 -9.41 -17.61
CA SER A 119 12.85 -10.51 -16.82
C SER A 119 13.47 -11.59 -17.70
N GLU A 120 12.79 -11.93 -18.80
CA GLU A 120 13.27 -12.90 -19.79
C GLU A 120 14.54 -12.39 -20.49
N LEU A 121 14.57 -11.13 -20.92
CA LEU A 121 15.74 -10.55 -21.59
C LEU A 121 16.96 -10.51 -20.67
N LEU A 122 16.80 -10.04 -19.44
CA LEU A 122 17.89 -9.85 -18.50
C LEU A 122 18.33 -11.15 -17.80
N ASN A 123 17.58 -12.24 -17.98
CA ASN A 123 17.73 -13.50 -17.23
C ASN A 123 17.84 -13.24 -15.71
N ASN A 124 16.99 -12.33 -15.22
CA ASN A 124 16.91 -11.92 -13.82
C ASN A 124 15.45 -11.85 -13.43
N HIS A 125 15.10 -12.32 -12.24
CA HIS A 125 13.71 -12.31 -11.78
C HIS A 125 13.27 -10.89 -11.40
N ILE A 126 12.40 -10.30 -12.22
CA ILE A 126 11.84 -8.96 -11.99
C ILE A 126 10.45 -9.08 -11.38
N ILE A 127 10.18 -8.32 -10.32
CA ILE A 127 8.89 -8.24 -9.65
C ILE A 127 8.33 -6.83 -9.75
N TYR A 128 7.07 -6.72 -10.16
CA TYR A 128 6.29 -5.50 -10.18
C TYR A 128 5.23 -5.52 -9.08
N SER A 129 5.26 -4.53 -8.19
CA SER A 129 4.30 -4.41 -7.08
C SER A 129 3.49 -3.11 -7.22
N PRO A 130 2.17 -3.17 -7.45
CA PRO A 130 1.36 -1.97 -7.60
C PRO A 130 0.71 -1.51 -6.28
N ILE A 131 0.64 -0.20 -6.09
CA ILE A 131 -0.28 0.49 -5.19
C ILE A 131 -1.39 1.10 -6.04
N LEU A 132 -2.57 0.48 -6.00
CA LEU A 132 -3.79 0.90 -6.66
C LEU A 132 -4.56 1.86 -5.74
N ILE A 133 -4.61 3.13 -6.11
CA ILE A 133 -5.26 4.19 -5.35
C ILE A 133 -6.56 4.55 -6.06
N GLU A 134 -7.68 4.25 -5.40
CA GLU A 134 -9.03 4.43 -5.94
C GLU A 134 -9.17 3.86 -7.36
N PRO A 135 -8.73 2.61 -7.61
CA PRO A 135 -8.62 2.08 -8.97
C PRO A 135 -9.96 1.97 -9.68
N HIS A 136 -9.95 2.23 -10.98
CA HIS A 136 -11.09 1.97 -11.84
C HIS A 136 -11.28 0.46 -12.06
N ASN A 137 -12.45 -0.07 -11.67
CA ASN A 137 -12.87 -1.44 -11.94
C ASN A 137 -11.89 -2.53 -11.49
N PHE A 138 -11.37 -2.42 -10.26
CA PHE A 138 -10.46 -3.45 -9.72
C PHE A 138 -11.14 -4.82 -9.53
N SER A 139 -12.47 -4.87 -9.44
CA SER A 139 -13.24 -6.12 -9.36
C SER A 139 -13.08 -7.02 -10.59
N SER A 140 -12.59 -6.49 -11.72
CA SER A 140 -12.26 -7.28 -12.90
C SER A 140 -10.79 -7.67 -12.99
N LEU A 141 -9.96 -7.47 -11.95
CA LEU A 141 -8.54 -7.84 -11.98
C LEU A 141 -8.29 -9.29 -12.46
N PRO A 142 -9.01 -10.32 -11.97
CA PRO A 142 -8.81 -11.71 -12.39
C PRO A 142 -9.14 -11.99 -13.87
N GLU A 143 -9.97 -11.15 -14.51
CA GLU A 143 -10.28 -11.29 -15.94
C GLU A 143 -9.11 -10.91 -16.84
N PHE A 144 -8.19 -10.09 -16.33
CA PHE A 144 -7.08 -9.53 -17.11
C PHE A 144 -5.72 -10.01 -16.62
N ILE A 145 -5.57 -10.29 -15.32
CA ILE A 145 -4.29 -10.55 -14.68
C ILE A 145 -4.34 -11.88 -13.95
N GLU A 146 -3.37 -12.74 -14.23
CA GLU A 146 -3.10 -13.94 -13.44
C GLU A 146 -2.48 -13.54 -12.09
N LEU A 147 -3.29 -13.58 -11.02
CA LEU A 147 -2.87 -13.11 -9.71
C LEU A 147 -1.70 -13.92 -9.10
N ASP A 148 -1.53 -15.17 -9.53
CA ASP A 148 -0.41 -16.02 -9.12
C ASP A 148 0.88 -15.79 -9.92
N ASN A 149 0.86 -14.94 -10.95
CA ASN A 149 2.04 -14.66 -11.80
C ASN A 149 3.28 -14.32 -10.94
N PRO A 150 4.43 -14.99 -11.12
CA PRO A 150 5.60 -14.83 -10.25
C PRO A 150 6.23 -13.44 -10.36
N HIS A 151 6.03 -12.71 -11.47
CA HIS A 151 6.49 -11.34 -11.66
C HIS A 151 5.54 -10.31 -11.03
N LEU A 152 4.36 -10.73 -10.57
CA LEU A 152 3.43 -9.91 -9.82
C LEU A 152 3.70 -10.04 -8.32
N GLY A 153 4.12 -8.94 -7.70
CA GLY A 153 4.29 -8.82 -6.26
C GLY A 153 2.96 -8.60 -5.52
N ASN A 154 3.05 -8.05 -4.31
CA ASN A 154 1.84 -7.69 -3.56
C ASN A 154 1.15 -6.49 -4.23
N ILE A 155 -0.17 -6.60 -4.38
CA ILE A 155 -1.06 -5.52 -4.81
C ILE A 155 -1.64 -4.88 -3.56
N ILE A 156 -1.43 -3.57 -3.42
CA ILE A 156 -2.06 -2.77 -2.37
C ILE A 156 -3.21 -2.00 -3.00
N VAL A 157 -4.42 -2.17 -2.49
CA VAL A 157 -5.61 -1.45 -2.96
C VAL A 157 -6.03 -0.47 -1.88
N VAL A 158 -5.75 0.82 -2.11
CA VAL A 158 -6.21 1.92 -1.25
C VAL A 158 -7.60 2.32 -1.72
N VAL A 159 -8.60 2.06 -0.87
CA VAL A 159 -10.00 2.33 -1.16
C VAL A 159 -10.43 3.59 -0.42
N SER A 160 -11.24 4.42 -1.07
CA SER A 160 -11.89 5.56 -0.43
C SER A 160 -12.69 5.10 0.80
N GLY A 161 -12.87 6.00 1.77
CA GLY A 161 -13.67 5.74 2.97
C GLY A 161 -15.14 5.46 2.64
N ASP A 162 -15.84 4.83 3.58
CA ASP A 162 -17.27 4.46 3.50
C ASP A 162 -18.17 5.61 3.02
N ASN A 163 -17.84 6.85 3.39
CA ASN A 163 -18.63 8.05 3.09
C ASN A 163 -18.43 8.58 1.66
N SER A 164 -17.47 8.05 0.90
CA SER A 164 -17.16 8.53 -0.44
C SER A 164 -18.20 8.06 -1.46
N PHE A 165 -18.84 9.02 -2.16
CA PHE A 165 -19.79 8.73 -3.24
C PHE A 165 -19.17 7.93 -4.39
N LEU A 166 -17.86 8.02 -4.59
CA LEU A 166 -17.11 7.34 -5.66
C LEU A 166 -16.28 6.16 -5.16
N ARG A 167 -16.58 5.64 -3.96
CA ARG A 167 -15.86 4.50 -3.40
C ARG A 167 -15.89 3.32 -4.39
N PRO A 168 -14.72 2.76 -4.75
CA PRO A 168 -14.68 1.50 -5.50
C PRO A 168 -15.53 0.43 -4.80
N ASN A 169 -16.48 -0.18 -5.52
CA ASN A 169 -17.43 -1.11 -4.93
C ASN A 169 -16.74 -2.42 -4.51
N ILE A 170 -16.27 -2.49 -3.27
CA ILE A 170 -15.71 -3.70 -2.68
C ILE A 170 -16.76 -4.80 -2.56
N ASN A 171 -18.02 -4.47 -2.33
CA ASN A 171 -19.11 -5.45 -2.26
C ASN A 171 -19.39 -6.13 -3.60
N GLY A 172 -18.88 -5.58 -4.72
CA GLY A 172 -18.94 -6.18 -6.05
C GLY A 172 -17.72 -7.01 -6.41
N ALA A 173 -16.69 -7.07 -5.55
CA ALA A 173 -15.52 -7.90 -5.79
C ALA A 173 -15.81 -9.37 -5.45
N SER A 174 -15.22 -10.29 -6.23
CA SER A 174 -15.34 -11.72 -5.99
C SER A 174 -14.58 -12.17 -4.74
N ASP A 175 -14.96 -13.31 -4.16
CA ASP A 175 -14.20 -13.94 -3.06
C ASP A 175 -12.74 -14.21 -3.46
N GLU A 176 -12.50 -14.52 -4.73
CA GLU A 176 -11.15 -14.70 -5.28
C GLU A 176 -10.30 -13.45 -5.04
N ILE A 177 -10.83 -12.26 -5.34
CA ILE A 177 -10.13 -10.98 -5.13
C ILE A 177 -9.96 -10.66 -3.65
N LEU A 178 -11.05 -10.80 -2.88
CA LEU A 178 -11.07 -10.40 -1.47
C LEU A 178 -10.18 -11.28 -0.59
N ARG A 179 -9.94 -12.53 -0.99
CA ARG A 179 -9.17 -13.51 -0.22
C ARG A 179 -7.82 -13.86 -0.84
N HIS A 180 -7.47 -13.29 -1.99
CA HIS A 180 -6.20 -13.58 -2.64
C HIS A 180 -5.03 -13.18 -1.74
N PRO A 181 -3.98 -14.02 -1.58
CA PRO A 181 -2.85 -13.68 -0.72
C PRO A 181 -2.11 -12.42 -1.18
N LYS A 182 -1.94 -12.19 -2.49
CA LYS A 182 -1.23 -11.00 -2.98
C LYS A 182 -2.04 -9.71 -2.89
N LEU A 183 -3.35 -9.74 -2.69
CA LEU A 183 -4.18 -8.53 -2.59
C LEU A 183 -4.34 -8.10 -1.13
N ASN A 184 -4.06 -6.82 -0.87
CA ASN A 184 -4.21 -6.21 0.45
C ASN A 184 -5.02 -4.92 0.33
N PHE A 185 -6.13 -4.84 1.05
CA PHE A 185 -7.04 -3.70 1.02
C PHE A 185 -6.76 -2.76 2.20
N LEU A 186 -6.66 -1.47 1.89
CA LEU A 186 -6.51 -0.40 2.87
C LEU A 186 -7.77 0.46 2.86
N TYR A 187 -8.34 0.59 4.05
CA TYR A 187 -9.55 1.33 4.34
C TYR A 187 -9.17 2.55 5.17
N ALA A 188 -9.62 3.74 4.78
CA ALA A 188 -9.23 4.99 5.45
C ALA A 188 -9.61 4.99 6.93
N GLU A 189 -10.81 4.49 7.22
CA GLU A 189 -11.44 4.43 8.53
C GLU A 189 -10.63 3.59 9.53
N ASP A 190 -9.93 2.55 9.07
CA ASP A 190 -9.07 1.73 9.91
C ASP A 190 -7.94 2.57 10.54
N PHE A 191 -7.49 3.60 9.83
CA PHE A 191 -6.40 4.49 10.23
C PHE A 191 -6.90 5.82 10.83
N GLY A 192 -8.21 5.97 11.06
CA GLY A 192 -8.80 7.21 11.58
C GLY A 192 -8.80 8.34 10.54
N LEU A 193 -8.79 7.97 9.26
CA LEU A 193 -8.80 8.87 8.12
C LEU A 193 -10.15 8.77 7.40
N ASP A 194 -10.46 9.78 6.59
CA ASP A 194 -11.69 9.84 5.79
C ASP A 194 -11.32 10.22 4.36
N TRP A 195 -10.75 9.24 3.63
CA TRP A 195 -10.29 9.47 2.27
C TRP A 195 -11.47 9.52 1.31
N GLY A 196 -11.83 10.71 0.83
CA GLY A 196 -12.65 10.88 -0.37
C GLY A 196 -11.82 10.75 -1.65
N HIS A 197 -12.44 11.04 -2.80
CA HIS A 197 -11.74 11.05 -4.09
C HIS A 197 -10.51 11.96 -4.05
N PHE A 198 -9.34 11.48 -4.49
CA PHE A 198 -8.02 12.15 -4.41
C PHE A 198 -7.44 12.39 -3.01
N SER A 199 -8.14 12.02 -1.93
CA SER A 199 -7.78 12.49 -0.59
C SER A 199 -6.49 11.85 -0.09
N PHE A 200 -6.28 10.56 -0.30
CA PHE A 200 -5.02 9.90 0.10
C PHE A 200 -3.79 10.56 -0.53
N LEU A 201 -3.83 10.80 -1.85
CA LEU A 201 -2.73 11.49 -2.54
C LEU A 201 -2.60 12.97 -2.15
N SER A 202 -3.70 13.62 -1.76
CA SER A 202 -3.68 15.00 -1.29
C SER A 202 -3.07 15.09 0.11
N ASP A 203 -3.42 14.14 0.99
CA ASP A 203 -2.83 14.01 2.32
C ASP A 203 -1.33 13.73 2.20
N ILE A 204 -0.86 12.92 1.24
CA ILE A 204 0.58 12.74 0.95
C ILE A 204 1.22 14.05 0.46
N ARG A 205 0.58 14.75 -0.47
CA ARG A 205 1.15 15.94 -1.13
C ARG A 205 1.27 17.17 -0.22
N ASN A 206 0.35 17.34 0.75
CA ASN A 206 0.10 18.58 1.50
C ASN A 206 1.22 19.04 2.48
N SER A 207 2.48 19.02 2.04
CA SER A 207 3.65 19.48 2.79
C SER A 207 3.77 21.00 2.96
N GLU A 208 2.96 21.82 2.28
CA GLU A 208 3.19 23.29 2.24
C GLU A 208 2.09 24.17 2.88
N ILE A 209 0.90 23.64 3.24
CA ILE A 209 -0.21 24.51 3.72
C ILE A 209 -0.85 24.06 5.05
N GLU A 210 -0.87 22.77 5.39
CA GLU A 210 -1.43 22.29 6.67
C GLU A 210 -0.63 21.08 7.17
N THR A 211 0.34 21.30 8.07
CA THR A 211 0.87 20.21 8.91
C THR A 211 -0.25 19.77 9.86
N GLY A 212 -0.74 18.55 9.69
CA GLY A 212 -1.83 18.01 10.51
C GLY A 212 -1.79 16.50 10.53
N ILE A 213 -2.45 15.92 11.54
CA ILE A 213 -2.46 14.47 11.82
C ILE A 213 -2.75 13.62 10.58
N LYS A 214 -3.61 14.09 9.66
CA LYS A 214 -3.93 13.39 8.41
C LYS A 214 -2.72 13.25 7.48
N HIS A 215 -1.92 14.30 7.33
CA HIS A 215 -0.71 14.30 6.52
C HIS A 215 0.32 13.31 7.08
N ASP A 216 0.63 13.44 8.37
CA ASP A 216 1.65 12.61 9.03
C ASP A 216 1.30 11.12 8.94
N ARG A 217 0.03 10.77 9.19
CA ARG A 217 -0.45 9.39 9.05
C ARG A 217 -0.38 8.89 7.62
N ALA A 218 -0.78 9.70 6.64
CA ALA A 218 -0.75 9.30 5.23
C ALA A 218 0.69 9.06 4.75
N ILE A 219 1.65 9.91 5.17
CA ILE A 219 3.07 9.74 4.88
C ILE A 219 3.62 8.46 5.52
N GLU A 220 3.34 8.24 6.81
CA GLU A 220 3.81 7.04 7.53
C GLU A 220 3.26 5.76 6.87
N ILE A 221 1.96 5.73 6.54
CA ILE A 221 1.35 4.61 5.80
C ILE A 221 2.02 4.44 4.43
N PHE A 222 2.23 5.53 3.69
CA PHE A 222 2.78 5.45 2.34
C PHE A 222 4.23 4.93 2.33
N HIS A 223 5.06 5.38 3.25
CA HIS A 223 6.44 4.89 3.43
C HIS A 223 6.48 3.43 3.89
N ALA A 224 5.58 3.03 4.78
CA ALA A 224 5.42 1.63 5.19
C ALA A 224 5.16 0.74 3.97
N LEU A 225 4.19 1.12 3.13
CA LEU A 225 3.86 0.38 1.91
C LEU A 225 5.04 0.32 0.93
N ALA A 226 5.71 1.44 0.68
CA ALA A 226 6.85 1.49 -0.23
C ALA A 226 8.01 0.59 0.25
N THR A 227 8.33 0.64 1.55
CA THR A 227 9.36 -0.24 2.14
C THR A 227 9.01 -1.71 1.93
N LEU A 228 7.80 -2.10 2.30
CA LEU A 228 7.35 -3.49 2.25
C LEU A 228 7.37 -4.07 0.83
N LEU A 229 6.89 -3.31 -0.15
CA LEU A 229 6.82 -3.76 -1.54
C LEU A 229 8.21 -3.88 -2.18
N GLN A 230 9.17 -3.07 -1.75
CA GLN A 230 10.54 -3.09 -2.28
C GLN A 230 11.47 -4.07 -1.56
N ALA A 231 11.27 -4.34 -0.26
CA ALA A 231 12.20 -5.09 0.58
C ALA A 231 12.07 -6.64 0.52
N ASN A 232 11.36 -7.20 -0.48
CA ASN A 232 11.07 -8.64 -0.56
C ASN A 232 10.37 -9.21 0.69
N ILE A 233 9.53 -8.40 1.30
CA ILE A 233 8.85 -8.78 2.53
C ILE A 233 7.65 -9.67 2.22
N LYS A 234 7.40 -10.69 3.05
CA LYS A 234 6.29 -11.61 2.85
C LYS A 234 4.97 -10.86 3.05
N THR A 235 3.92 -11.28 2.33
CA THR A 235 2.57 -10.73 2.48
C THR A 235 2.11 -10.66 3.95
N ASN A 236 2.44 -11.68 4.76
CA ASN A 236 2.02 -11.70 6.16
C ASN A 236 2.59 -10.52 6.97
N ASP A 237 3.84 -10.14 6.69
CA ASP A 237 4.52 -9.05 7.37
C ASP A 237 3.89 -7.69 6.99
N ILE A 238 3.37 -7.55 5.76
CA ILE A 238 2.56 -6.40 5.34
C ILE A 238 1.32 -6.29 6.23
N LYS A 239 0.62 -7.40 6.44
CA LYS A 239 -0.60 -7.45 7.27
C LYS A 239 -0.30 -7.12 8.73
N ILE A 240 0.82 -7.63 9.27
CA ILE A 240 1.30 -7.34 10.63
C ILE A 240 1.58 -5.84 10.78
N LEU A 241 2.34 -5.24 9.86
CA LEU A 241 2.69 -3.81 9.92
C LEU A 241 1.45 -2.92 9.82
N LEU A 242 0.56 -3.21 8.87
CA LEU A 242 -0.69 -2.47 8.73
C LEU A 242 -1.55 -2.61 9.98
N ALA A 243 -1.66 -3.81 10.56
CA ALA A 243 -2.39 -4.02 11.81
C ALA A 243 -1.78 -3.21 12.97
N HIS A 244 -0.45 -3.12 13.08
CA HIS A 244 0.21 -2.25 14.04
C HIS A 244 -0.17 -0.77 13.87
N LEU A 245 -0.12 -0.25 12.64
CA LEU A 245 -0.51 1.14 12.37
C LEU A 245 -1.99 1.40 12.71
N LYS A 246 -2.88 0.44 12.43
CA LYS A 246 -4.30 0.53 12.82
C LYS A 246 -4.48 0.61 14.34
N VAL A 247 -3.80 -0.27 15.08
CA VAL A 247 -3.82 -0.28 16.56
C VAL A 247 -3.27 1.03 17.11
N LYS A 248 -2.11 1.50 16.59
CA LYS A 248 -1.48 2.77 16.97
C LYS A 248 -2.45 3.93 16.85
N TYR A 249 -3.02 4.14 15.67
CA TYR A 249 -3.89 5.28 15.42
C TYR A 249 -5.24 5.14 16.12
N ALA A 250 -5.80 3.94 16.26
CA ALA A 250 -7.02 3.73 17.04
C ALA A 250 -6.78 4.10 18.51
N PHE A 251 -5.63 3.74 19.07
CA PHE A 251 -5.25 4.11 20.43
C PHE A 251 -5.08 5.62 20.62
N GLU A 252 -4.33 6.29 19.72
CA GLU A 252 -4.14 7.74 19.72
C GLU A 252 -5.46 8.52 19.62
N ASP A 253 -6.39 8.02 18.82
CA ASP A 253 -7.70 8.64 18.61
C ASP A 253 -8.72 8.30 19.71
N GLY A 254 -8.42 7.34 20.59
CA GLY A 254 -9.38 6.79 21.54
C GLY A 254 -10.53 6.01 20.88
N ARG A 255 -10.30 5.45 19.68
CA ARG A 255 -11.26 4.60 18.95
C ARG A 255 -11.21 3.15 19.45
N ASP A 256 -12.27 2.41 19.18
CA ASP A 256 -12.31 0.97 19.42
C ASP A 256 -11.23 0.25 18.59
N ILE A 257 -10.50 -0.65 19.25
CA ILE A 257 -9.45 -1.44 18.62
C ILE A 257 -10.03 -2.81 18.27
N GLN A 258 -10.04 -3.16 16.98
CA GLN A 258 -10.58 -4.45 16.56
C GLN A 258 -9.66 -5.60 17.00
N ARG A 259 -10.27 -6.66 17.56
CA ARG A 259 -9.57 -7.87 18.00
C ARG A 259 -8.72 -8.50 16.89
N ALA A 260 -9.21 -8.48 15.66
CA ALA A 260 -8.47 -9.00 14.49
C ALA A 260 -7.16 -8.24 14.24
N TRP A 261 -7.10 -6.93 14.49
CA TRP A 261 -5.87 -6.14 14.34
C TRP A 261 -4.87 -6.49 15.44
N ILE A 262 -5.33 -6.70 16.67
CA ILE A 262 -4.48 -7.13 17.77
C ILE A 262 -3.89 -8.52 17.49
N GLN A 263 -4.71 -9.45 17.02
CA GLN A 263 -4.31 -10.82 16.67
C GLN A 263 -3.27 -10.87 15.54
N LEU A 264 -3.34 -9.94 14.61
CA LEU A 264 -2.40 -9.84 13.49
C LEU A 264 -1.13 -9.05 13.88
N GLY A 265 -1.26 -7.91 14.55
CA GLY A 265 -0.15 -7.00 14.83
C GLY A 265 0.75 -7.47 15.97
N ILE A 266 0.17 -8.10 17.00
CA ILE A 266 0.91 -8.50 18.20
C ILE A 266 1.17 -10.01 18.12
N VAL A 267 2.37 -10.36 17.65
CA VAL A 267 2.82 -11.71 17.22
C VAL A 267 2.66 -12.81 18.28
N GLU A 268 2.34 -12.51 19.54
CA GLU A 268 2.05 -13.53 20.55
C GLU A 268 0.72 -13.27 21.27
N TRP A 269 -0.36 -13.79 20.69
CA TRP A 269 -1.65 -13.96 21.38
C TRP A 269 -1.50 -14.68 22.74
N ASP A 270 -0.50 -15.55 22.89
CA ASP A 270 -0.27 -16.33 24.10
C ASP A 270 0.03 -15.45 25.33
N GLN A 271 0.59 -14.23 25.13
CA GLN A 271 0.83 -13.25 26.20
C GLN A 271 -0.38 -12.33 26.49
N LEU A 272 -1.43 -12.40 25.68
CA LEU A 272 -2.67 -11.62 25.83
C LEU A 272 -3.93 -12.50 25.97
N SER A 273 -3.79 -13.82 25.83
CA SER A 273 -4.87 -14.82 25.86
C SER A 273 -5.71 -14.79 27.14
N TYR A 274 -5.13 -14.34 28.26
CA TYR A 274 -5.84 -14.19 29.53
C TYR A 274 -6.78 -12.96 29.59
N LEU A 275 -6.68 -12.03 28.63
CA LEU A 275 -7.50 -10.82 28.55
C LEU A 275 -8.78 -11.00 27.70
N CYS A 276 -8.91 -12.11 26.97
CA CYS A 276 -10.06 -12.38 26.10
C CYS A 276 -11.02 -13.46 26.63
N LYS A 277 -11.09 -13.67 27.96
CA LYS A 277 -12.22 -14.38 28.60
C LYS A 277 -13.47 -13.48 28.66
N TRP A 278 -13.96 -12.99 27.53
CA TRP A 278 -15.12 -12.10 27.53
C TRP A 278 -16.29 -12.50 26.64
N GLU A 279 -16.27 -13.67 25.98
CA GLU A 279 -17.37 -14.03 25.06
C GLU A 279 -17.88 -15.48 25.09
N ASP A 280 -17.57 -16.30 26.10
CA ASP A 280 -18.19 -17.63 26.25
C ASP A 280 -19.11 -17.78 27.49
N GLU A 281 -19.47 -16.67 28.16
CA GLU A 281 -20.43 -16.68 29.29
C GLU A 281 -21.52 -15.61 29.18
N ARG A 282 -22.16 -15.48 28.02
CA ARG A 282 -23.51 -14.89 27.90
C ARG A 282 -24.39 -15.65 26.93
#